data_AF-A0A7W1BDJ5-F1
#
_entry.id   AF-A0A7W1BDJ5-F1
#
_cell.length_a   1.000
_cell.length_b   1.000
_cell.length_c   1.000
_cell.angle_alpha   90.00
_cell.angle_beta   90.00
_cell.angle_gamma   90.00
#
_symmetry.space_group_name_H-M   'P 1'
#
loop_
_entity.id
_entity.type
_entity.pdbx_description
1 polymer ?
#
loop_
_entity_poly.entity_id
_entity_poly.type
_entity_poly.pdbx_seq_one_letter_code
_entity_poly.pdbx_strand_id
1 'polypeptide(L)'
;MILDGRGFGGHGDSDGGGTIAITGFAGQGTFSVRQFKAIDQEAPPEEEAITLFADGSQVGASSGLGDGSVETVNTSSNSFANSLEFVFDGSGGVDDIKVCREGREEGGDGCTPGYWKQPHHFDSWADPYDPTDLFSDHLENAFPGLTLLQVLQNGGGGLNALGRHTVAALLNSASGGVSFELSPSEVINAFNGVFPGSKSQYESLKNRFAGLNERLCPLN
;
A
#
# COMPACT_ATOMS: atom_id res chain seq x y z
N MET A 1 -11.91 12.14 -3.26
CA MET A 1 -12.81 13.28 -3.04
C MET A 1 -14.21 12.78 -3.37
N ILE A 2 -15.02 12.48 -2.37
CA ILE A 2 -16.43 12.16 -2.59
C ILE A 2 -17.11 13.52 -2.75
N LEU A 3 -17.57 13.83 -3.96
CA LEU A 3 -18.31 15.03 -4.29
C LEU A 3 -19.79 14.65 -4.36
N ASP A 4 -20.54 14.84 -3.27
CA ASP A 4 -21.98 14.99 -3.37
C ASP A 4 -22.28 16.47 -3.67
N GLY A 5 -22.91 16.73 -4.82
CA GLY A 5 -23.32 18.07 -5.25
C GLY A 5 -24.49 18.67 -4.45
N ARG A 6 -24.99 17.98 -3.43
CA ARG A 6 -26.12 18.44 -2.61
C ARG A 6 -25.74 19.15 -1.31
N GLY A 7 -24.49 18.98 -0.84
CA GLY A 7 -24.00 19.60 0.41
C GLY A 7 -24.69 19.08 1.67
N PHE A 8 -23.99 19.14 2.82
CA PHE A 8 -24.56 18.85 4.14
C PHE A 8 -25.34 20.08 4.63
N GLY A 9 -26.55 20.27 4.12
CA GLY A 9 -27.47 21.30 4.61
C GLY A 9 -28.12 20.85 5.92
N GLY A 10 -28.23 21.75 6.90
CA GLY A 10 -28.62 21.45 8.29
C GLY A 10 -30.05 20.96 8.56
N HIS A 11 -30.74 20.40 7.56
CA HIS A 11 -32.02 19.66 7.65
C HIS A 11 -32.17 18.78 6.41
N GLY A 12 -31.35 17.74 6.26
CA GLY A 12 -31.27 16.96 5.03
C GLY A 12 -30.69 15.58 5.23
N ASP A 13 -31.31 14.78 6.09
CA ASP A 13 -31.13 13.34 6.08
C ASP A 13 -31.67 12.81 4.75
N SER A 14 -30.91 11.93 4.11
CA SER A 14 -31.37 11.29 2.89
C SER A 14 -31.96 9.94 3.25
N ASP A 15 -33.29 9.86 3.31
CA ASP A 15 -34.06 8.64 3.61
C ASP A 15 -33.79 7.44 2.66
N GLY A 16 -33.01 7.65 1.59
CA GLY A 16 -32.74 6.63 0.58
C GLY A 16 -31.44 5.83 0.79
N GLY A 17 -30.61 6.21 1.77
CA GLY A 17 -29.31 5.58 1.98
C GLY A 17 -28.42 5.54 0.74
N GLY A 18 -27.64 4.46 0.60
CA GLY A 18 -26.83 4.22 -0.60
C GLY A 18 -25.68 3.25 -0.39
N THR A 19 -24.81 3.15 -1.41
CA THR A 19 -23.62 2.31 -1.35
C THR A 19 -22.36 3.09 -1.67
N ILE A 20 -21.35 2.98 -0.82
CA ILE A 20 -19.99 3.48 -1.07
C ILE A 20 -19.09 2.29 -1.35
N ALA A 21 -18.58 2.19 -2.58
CA ALA A 21 -17.65 1.15 -3.00
C ALA A 21 -16.21 1.66 -3.00
N ILE A 22 -15.31 0.93 -2.34
CA ILE A 22 -13.86 1.10 -2.42
C ILE A 22 -13.34 0.00 -3.34
N THR A 23 -12.73 0.40 -4.46
CA THR A 23 -12.26 -0.49 -5.53
C THR A 23 -10.77 -0.26 -5.82
N GLY A 24 -10.20 -1.05 -6.74
CA GLY A 24 -8.78 -0.97 -7.11
C GLY A 24 -7.89 -2.04 -6.44
N PHE A 25 -8.49 -3.00 -5.74
CA PHE A 25 -7.77 -4.12 -5.12
C PHE A 25 -7.45 -5.25 -6.08
N ALA A 26 -8.22 -5.37 -7.19
CA ALA A 26 -8.07 -6.46 -8.14
C ALA A 26 -6.63 -6.56 -8.68
N GLY A 27 -6.03 -7.75 -8.57
CA GLY A 27 -4.65 -8.02 -8.98
C GLY A 27 -3.57 -7.52 -8.02
N GLN A 28 -3.94 -6.92 -6.88
CA GLN A 28 -2.99 -6.40 -5.87
C GLN A 28 -2.75 -7.36 -4.71
N GLY A 29 -3.25 -8.59 -4.79
CA GLY A 29 -3.17 -9.61 -3.73
C GLY A 29 -4.42 -9.66 -2.85
N THR A 30 -4.31 -10.31 -1.71
CA THR A 30 -5.42 -10.51 -0.77
C THR A 30 -5.31 -9.52 0.38
N PHE A 31 -6.43 -8.95 0.80
CA PHE A 31 -6.54 -7.97 1.88
C PHE A 31 -7.50 -8.46 2.95
N SER A 32 -7.45 -7.88 4.14
CA SER A 32 -8.50 -8.00 5.14
C SER A 32 -8.91 -6.64 5.60
N VAL A 33 -10.18 -6.51 5.95
CA VAL A 33 -10.66 -5.40 6.78
C VAL A 33 -10.68 -5.88 8.23
N ARG A 34 -10.27 -5.02 9.15
CA ARG A 34 -10.19 -5.33 10.59
C ARG A 34 -11.25 -4.59 11.39
N GLN A 35 -11.47 -3.32 11.04
CA GLN A 35 -12.45 -2.48 11.69
C GLN A 35 -12.82 -1.30 10.77
N PHE A 36 -13.94 -0.67 11.10
CA PHE A 36 -14.30 0.68 10.67
C PHE A 36 -15.07 1.36 11.79
N LYS A 37 -15.26 2.68 11.69
CA LYS A 37 -16.20 3.43 12.53
C LYS A 37 -17.45 3.74 11.75
N ALA A 38 -18.61 3.38 12.28
CA ALA A 38 -19.91 3.89 11.86
C ALA A 38 -20.20 5.17 12.66
N ILE A 39 -20.75 6.19 12.02
CA ILE A 39 -21.02 7.51 12.60
C ILE A 39 -22.44 7.90 12.23
N ASP A 40 -23.17 8.48 13.20
CA ASP A 40 -24.44 9.16 12.96
C ASP A 40 -25.45 8.25 12.23
N GLN A 41 -25.74 7.10 12.83
CA GLN A 41 -26.71 6.14 12.32
C GLN A 41 -27.79 5.89 13.38
N GLU A 42 -29.04 6.10 13.01
CA GLU A 42 -30.19 5.90 13.88
C GLU A 42 -30.40 4.41 14.18
N ALA A 43 -30.96 4.11 15.35
CA ALA A 43 -31.28 2.73 15.72
C ALA A 43 -32.53 2.24 14.97
N PRO A 44 -32.73 0.92 14.83
CA PRO A 44 -34.01 0.41 14.35
C PRO A 44 -35.16 0.81 15.30
N PRO A 45 -36.34 1.18 14.77
CA PRO A 45 -36.78 0.99 13.38
C PRO A 45 -36.53 2.19 12.44
N GLU A 46 -35.85 3.24 12.88
CA GLU A 46 -35.65 4.46 12.08
C GLU A 46 -34.70 4.24 10.90
N GLU A 47 -33.59 3.54 11.11
CA GLU A 47 -32.61 3.16 10.08
C GLU A 47 -32.06 1.74 10.31
N GLU A 48 -31.73 1.03 9.24
CA GLU A 48 -30.99 -0.23 9.33
C GLU A 48 -29.48 0.01 9.48
N ALA A 49 -28.79 -1.01 9.98
CA ALA A 49 -27.35 -0.97 10.22
C ALA A 49 -26.52 -0.63 8.97
N ILE A 50 -25.52 0.24 9.14
CA ILE A 50 -24.46 0.42 8.15
C ILE A 50 -23.71 -0.91 8.03
N THR A 51 -23.82 -1.52 6.86
CA THR A 51 -23.31 -2.87 6.61
C THR A 51 -22.12 -2.82 5.67
N LEU A 52 -21.04 -3.51 6.06
CA LEU A 52 -19.85 -3.67 5.24
C LEU A 52 -19.84 -5.03 4.56
N PHE A 53 -19.65 -5.02 3.25
CA PHE A 53 -19.41 -6.19 2.42
C PHE A 53 -17.97 -6.18 1.88
N ALA A 54 -17.36 -7.36 1.80
CA ALA A 54 -16.08 -7.58 1.16
C ALA A 54 -16.26 -8.66 0.08
N ASP A 55 -15.96 -8.33 -1.18
CA ASP A 55 -16.26 -9.18 -2.35
C ASP A 55 -17.70 -9.74 -2.34
N GLY A 56 -18.67 -8.90 -1.95
CA GLY A 56 -20.09 -9.25 -1.86
C GLY A 56 -20.50 -10.08 -0.63
N SER A 57 -19.57 -10.47 0.25
CA SER A 57 -19.87 -11.15 1.52
C SER A 57 -19.96 -10.16 2.66
N GLN A 58 -21.01 -10.20 3.48
CA GLN A 58 -21.13 -9.32 4.64
C GLN A 58 -20.08 -9.66 5.70
N VAL A 59 -19.31 -8.66 6.15
CA VAL A 59 -18.17 -8.84 7.08
C VAL A 59 -18.28 -8.04 8.36
N GLY A 60 -19.19 -7.06 8.41
CA GLY A 60 -19.50 -6.26 9.60
C GLY A 60 -20.80 -5.48 9.43
N ALA A 61 -21.44 -5.13 10.55
CA ALA A 61 -22.61 -4.25 10.59
C ALA A 61 -22.58 -3.49 11.92
N SER A 62 -22.99 -2.22 11.89
CA SER A 62 -23.21 -1.43 13.12
C SER A 62 -24.46 -1.88 13.87
N SER A 63 -24.65 -1.34 15.07
CA SER A 63 -25.75 -1.63 15.98
C SER A 63 -26.86 -0.57 16.00
N GLY A 64 -26.65 0.60 15.37
CA GLY A 64 -27.59 1.72 15.38
C GLY A 64 -27.63 2.43 16.73
N LEU A 65 -26.85 3.50 16.88
CA LEU A 65 -26.59 4.13 18.17
C LEU A 65 -27.24 5.52 18.34
N GLY A 66 -27.87 6.07 17.29
CA GLY A 66 -28.57 7.36 17.30
C GLY A 66 -27.71 8.57 16.88
N ASP A 67 -28.33 9.75 16.82
CA ASP A 67 -27.73 10.99 16.31
C ASP A 67 -26.38 11.33 17.00
N GLY A 68 -25.37 11.62 16.19
CA GLY A 68 -24.03 12.02 16.64
C GLY A 68 -23.23 10.93 17.36
N SER A 69 -23.70 9.69 17.33
CA SER A 69 -23.00 8.54 17.89
C SER A 69 -21.86 8.06 16.98
N VAL A 70 -20.89 7.35 17.59
CA VAL A 70 -19.80 6.68 16.87
C VAL A 70 -19.64 5.27 17.41
N GLU A 71 -19.67 4.29 16.52
CA GLU A 71 -19.45 2.89 16.83
C GLU A 71 -18.19 2.37 16.13
N THR A 72 -17.28 1.73 16.86
CA THR A 72 -16.22 0.93 16.23
C THR A 72 -16.76 -0.46 15.94
N VAL A 73 -16.94 -0.78 14.66
CA VAL A 73 -17.39 -2.09 14.20
C VAL A 73 -16.15 -2.94 13.89
N ASN A 74 -15.95 -3.99 14.67
CA ASN A 74 -14.93 -5.00 14.40
C ASN A 74 -15.48 -5.99 13.37
N THR A 75 -14.71 -6.30 12.33
CA THR A 75 -15.13 -7.22 11.28
C THR A 75 -14.74 -8.65 11.62
N SER A 76 -15.53 -9.62 11.16
CA SER A 76 -15.08 -11.01 11.18
C SER A 76 -13.85 -11.16 10.27
N SER A 77 -12.97 -12.12 10.57
CA SER A 77 -11.74 -12.33 9.78
C SER A 77 -12.11 -12.72 8.35
N ASN A 78 -12.08 -11.75 7.44
CA ASN A 78 -12.45 -11.93 6.04
C ASN A 78 -11.35 -11.39 5.16
N SER A 79 -10.88 -12.27 4.29
CA SER A 79 -9.98 -11.93 3.20
C SER A 79 -10.78 -11.52 1.96
N PHE A 80 -10.38 -10.45 1.27
CA PHE A 80 -11.00 -9.98 0.03
C PHE A 80 -9.93 -9.59 -1.00
N ALA A 81 -10.29 -9.54 -2.27
CA ALA A 81 -9.37 -9.25 -3.37
C ALA A 81 -9.86 -8.17 -4.34
N ASN A 82 -11.14 -7.77 -4.31
CA ASN A 82 -11.72 -6.93 -5.35
C ASN A 82 -12.34 -5.63 -4.84
N SER A 83 -13.27 -5.70 -3.88
CA SER A 83 -14.00 -4.54 -3.38
C SER A 83 -14.37 -4.61 -1.89
N LEU A 84 -14.51 -3.42 -1.30
CA LEU A 84 -15.26 -3.19 -0.06
C LEU A 84 -16.46 -2.31 -0.37
N GLU A 85 -17.63 -2.65 0.15
CA GLU A 85 -18.88 -1.94 -0.10
C GLU A 85 -19.58 -1.65 1.23
N PHE A 86 -19.73 -0.37 1.56
CA PHE A 86 -20.53 0.08 2.70
C PHE A 86 -21.93 0.40 2.20
N VAL A 87 -22.94 -0.25 2.79
CA VAL A 87 -24.36 -0.02 2.50
C VAL A 87 -24.97 0.72 3.67
N PHE A 88 -25.62 1.83 3.37
CA PHE A 88 -26.31 2.73 4.30
C PHE A 88 -27.81 2.64 4.02
N ASP A 89 -28.61 2.69 5.08
CA ASP A 89 -30.07 2.78 5.01
C ASP A 89 -30.53 4.06 5.70
N GLY A 90 -30.12 5.19 5.11
CA GLY A 90 -30.36 6.53 5.64
C GLY A 90 -29.10 7.39 5.67
N SER A 91 -29.05 8.35 6.58
CA SER A 91 -27.89 9.20 6.84
C SER A 91 -26.78 8.45 7.55
N GLY A 92 -25.57 9.00 7.50
CA GLY A 92 -24.47 8.50 8.30
C GLY A 92 -23.11 8.58 7.62
N GLY A 93 -22.10 8.16 8.36
CA GLY A 93 -20.71 8.24 7.96
C GLY A 93 -19.93 6.99 8.29
N VAL A 94 -18.85 6.79 7.55
CA VAL A 94 -17.82 5.80 7.88
C VAL A 94 -16.45 6.46 7.94
N ASP A 95 -15.66 6.11 8.95
CA ASP A 95 -14.30 6.60 9.16
C ASP A 95 -13.38 5.47 9.68
N ASP A 96 -12.07 5.74 9.76
CA ASP A 96 -11.07 4.90 10.42
C ASP A 96 -11.09 3.44 9.92
N ILE A 97 -11.28 3.28 8.60
CA ILE A 97 -11.34 1.98 7.93
C ILE A 97 -9.93 1.38 7.95
N LYS A 98 -9.76 0.30 8.72
CA LYS A 98 -8.49 -0.41 8.84
C LYS A 98 -8.45 -1.59 7.88
N VAL A 99 -7.70 -1.42 6.79
CA VAL A 99 -7.42 -2.48 5.80
C VAL A 99 -5.98 -2.95 5.95
N CYS A 100 -5.79 -4.26 6.05
CA CYS A 100 -4.50 -4.94 6.07
C CYS A 100 -4.34 -5.76 4.79
N ARG A 101 -3.11 -6.07 4.39
CA ARG A 101 -2.85 -7.02 3.30
C ARG A 101 -2.57 -8.40 3.91
N GLU A 102 -3.36 -9.41 3.55
CA GLU A 102 -3.20 -10.78 4.04
C GLU A 102 -2.03 -11.48 3.33
N GLY A 103 -1.30 -12.32 4.06
CA GLY A 103 -0.09 -12.98 3.55
C GLY A 103 1.15 -12.09 3.55
N ARG A 104 1.09 -10.91 4.17
CA ARG A 104 2.26 -10.09 4.49
C ARG A 104 2.44 -10.10 6.00
N GLU A 105 3.42 -10.86 6.50
CA GLU A 105 3.83 -10.69 7.89
C GLU A 105 4.32 -9.25 8.07
N GLU A 106 3.92 -8.57 9.14
CA GLU A 106 4.46 -7.26 9.52
C GLU A 106 5.96 -7.30 9.90
N GLY A 107 6.61 -8.45 9.75
CA GLY A 107 8.06 -8.63 9.78
C GLY A 107 8.59 -8.90 8.39
N GLY A 108 9.34 -7.95 7.84
CA GLY A 108 10.21 -8.20 6.69
C GLY A 108 11.58 -7.63 6.98
N ASP A 109 12.59 -8.23 6.38
CA ASP A 109 13.96 -7.76 6.48
C ASP A 109 14.22 -6.69 5.41
N GLY A 110 15.29 -5.93 5.57
CA GLY A 110 15.71 -4.98 4.56
C GLY A 110 17.08 -4.41 4.85
N CYS A 111 17.96 -4.46 3.85
CA CYS A 111 19.25 -3.82 3.90
C CYS A 111 19.23 -2.52 3.10
N THR A 112 19.80 -1.46 3.68
CA THR A 112 19.75 -0.11 3.10
C THR A 112 20.61 -0.01 1.83
N PRO A 113 20.43 1.03 0.99
CA PRO A 113 21.40 1.34 -0.06
C PRO A 113 22.84 1.54 0.47
N GLY A 114 22.96 1.94 1.73
CA GLY A 114 24.24 2.10 2.42
C GLY A 114 24.99 0.78 2.65
N TYR A 115 24.25 -0.31 2.90
CA TYR A 115 24.77 -1.67 3.03
C TYR A 115 25.25 -2.18 1.66
N TRP A 116 24.34 -2.24 0.68
CA TRP A 116 24.60 -2.84 -0.63
C TRP A 116 25.75 -2.20 -1.41
N LYS A 117 26.07 -0.93 -1.17
CA LYS A 117 27.15 -0.22 -1.86
C LYS A 117 28.54 -0.46 -1.28
N GLN A 118 28.67 -1.10 -0.12
CA GLN A 118 29.99 -1.32 0.48
C GLN A 118 30.68 -2.52 -0.16
N PRO A 119 31.98 -2.40 -0.52
CA PRO A 119 32.72 -3.49 -1.14
C PRO A 119 32.77 -4.79 -0.32
N HIS A 120 32.70 -4.69 1.02
CA HIS A 120 32.73 -5.85 1.90
C HIS A 120 31.39 -6.60 2.00
N HIS A 121 30.33 -6.09 1.37
CA HIS A 121 29.03 -6.77 1.24
C HIS A 121 28.75 -7.22 -0.20
N PHE A 122 29.73 -7.14 -1.12
CA PHE A 122 29.53 -7.58 -2.51
C PHE A 122 29.35 -9.10 -2.62
N ASP A 123 29.79 -9.86 -1.62
CA ASP A 123 29.51 -11.29 -1.46
C ASP A 123 28.03 -11.59 -1.18
N SER A 124 27.26 -10.59 -0.75
CA SER A 124 25.81 -10.71 -0.52
C SER A 124 24.98 -10.45 -1.77
N TRP A 125 25.59 -9.97 -2.86
CA TRP A 125 24.90 -9.79 -4.13
C TRP A 125 24.60 -11.17 -4.73
N ALA A 126 23.32 -11.47 -4.89
CA ALA A 126 22.86 -12.74 -5.41
C ALA A 126 22.68 -12.69 -6.94
N ASP A 127 22.94 -13.81 -7.60
CA ASP A 127 22.61 -13.98 -9.01
C ASP A 127 21.14 -13.62 -9.29
N PRO A 128 20.83 -12.95 -10.41
CA PRO A 128 21.72 -12.65 -11.53
C PRO A 128 22.38 -11.26 -11.48
N TYR A 129 22.46 -10.60 -10.32
CA TYR A 129 22.86 -9.18 -10.24
C TYR A 129 24.33 -9.02 -9.85
N ASP A 130 25.08 -8.25 -10.65
CA ASP A 130 26.47 -7.90 -10.39
C ASP A 130 26.68 -6.38 -10.22
N PRO A 131 27.61 -5.92 -9.37
CA PRO A 131 27.94 -4.49 -9.23
C PRO A 131 28.27 -3.75 -10.53
N THR A 132 28.73 -4.48 -11.55
CA THR A 132 29.10 -3.96 -12.87
C THR A 132 28.00 -4.00 -13.91
N ASP A 133 26.87 -4.66 -13.63
CA ASP A 133 25.71 -4.67 -14.53
C ASP A 133 25.21 -3.26 -14.77
N LEU A 134 24.86 -2.94 -16.01
CA LEU A 134 24.22 -1.66 -16.30
C LEU A 134 22.83 -1.65 -15.66
N PHE A 135 22.43 -0.49 -15.15
CA PHE A 135 21.07 -0.32 -14.65
C PHE A 135 20.02 -0.67 -15.74
N SER A 136 20.34 -0.34 -17.00
CA SER A 136 19.52 -0.63 -18.17
C SER A 136 19.41 -2.10 -18.56
N ASP A 137 20.25 -2.98 -18.00
CA ASP A 137 20.17 -4.41 -18.29
C ASP A 137 18.99 -5.06 -17.55
N HIS A 138 18.54 -4.45 -16.46
CA HIS A 138 17.49 -4.98 -15.58
C HIS A 138 16.25 -4.08 -15.47
N LEU A 139 16.40 -2.77 -15.70
CA LEU A 139 15.35 -1.75 -15.54
C LEU A 139 15.32 -0.79 -16.73
N GLU A 140 14.27 0.02 -16.84
CA GLU A 140 14.19 1.10 -17.81
C GLU A 140 15.38 2.07 -17.68
N ASN A 141 15.91 2.54 -18.81
CA ASN A 141 17.19 3.27 -18.89
C ASN A 141 17.12 4.70 -18.34
N ALA A 142 16.94 4.82 -17.03
CA ALA A 142 16.86 6.08 -16.30
C ALA A 142 18.23 6.67 -15.95
N PHE A 143 19.27 5.83 -15.97
CA PHE A 143 20.65 6.19 -15.63
C PHE A 143 21.60 5.73 -16.74
N PRO A 144 21.62 6.41 -17.90
CA PRO A 144 22.39 5.96 -19.05
C PRO A 144 23.87 5.74 -18.73
N GLY A 145 24.35 4.51 -18.98
CA GLY A 145 25.75 4.12 -18.80
C GLY A 145 26.19 3.95 -17.35
N LEU A 146 25.29 4.06 -16.37
CA LEU A 146 25.62 3.78 -14.97
C LEU A 146 25.34 2.31 -14.62
N THR A 147 26.24 1.73 -13.84
CA THR A 147 26.04 0.40 -13.25
C THR A 147 25.09 0.43 -12.05
N LEU A 148 24.60 -0.73 -11.63
CA LEU A 148 23.83 -0.85 -10.38
C LEU A 148 24.58 -0.25 -9.17
N LEU A 149 25.89 -0.54 -9.04
CA LEU A 149 26.72 0.02 -7.97
C LEU A 149 26.85 1.55 -8.08
N GLN A 150 27.05 2.08 -9.29
CA GLN A 150 27.15 3.53 -9.49
C GLN A 150 25.83 4.23 -9.16
N VAL A 151 24.68 3.62 -9.49
CA VAL A 151 23.37 4.13 -9.11
C VAL A 151 23.19 4.14 -7.59
N LEU A 152 23.62 3.10 -6.86
CA LEU A 152 23.64 3.08 -5.38
C LEU A 152 24.50 4.19 -4.77
N GLN A 153 25.57 4.59 -5.46
CA GLN A 153 26.52 5.62 -5.00
C GLN A 153 26.05 7.06 -5.29
N ASN A 154 25.02 7.25 -6.11
CA ASN A 154 24.54 8.58 -6.47
C ASN A 154 24.16 9.43 -5.25
N GLY A 155 24.41 10.74 -5.31
CA GLY A 155 23.92 11.71 -4.32
C GLY A 155 22.54 12.29 -4.68
N GLY A 156 21.97 13.09 -3.78
CA GLY A 156 20.77 13.91 -4.04
C GLY A 156 19.42 13.19 -3.88
N GLY A 157 18.35 13.92 -4.22
CA GLY A 157 16.93 13.52 -4.14
C GLY A 157 16.31 13.13 -5.49
N GLY A 158 14.98 13.04 -5.56
CA GLY A 158 14.25 12.79 -6.82
C GLY A 158 14.63 11.45 -7.46
N LEU A 159 14.85 11.45 -8.78
CA LEU A 159 15.20 10.24 -9.53
C LEU A 159 16.44 9.54 -8.95
N ASN A 160 17.49 10.28 -8.57
CA ASN A 160 18.69 9.69 -7.98
C ASN A 160 18.40 8.96 -6.66
N ALA A 161 17.54 9.54 -5.81
CA ALA A 161 17.12 8.86 -4.58
C ALA A 161 16.28 7.62 -4.88
N LEU A 162 15.34 7.71 -5.83
CA LEU A 162 14.58 6.55 -6.29
C LEU A 162 15.53 5.46 -6.79
N GLY A 163 16.47 5.76 -7.69
CA GLY A 163 17.44 4.81 -8.22
C GLY A 163 18.19 4.05 -7.12
N ARG A 164 18.73 4.76 -6.12
CA ARG A 164 19.39 4.12 -4.97
C ARG A 164 18.50 3.13 -4.25
N HIS A 165 17.27 3.53 -3.92
CA HIS A 165 16.34 2.68 -3.18
C HIS A 165 15.79 1.55 -4.05
N THR A 166 15.65 1.74 -5.36
CA THR A 166 15.28 0.68 -6.30
C THR A 166 16.33 -0.41 -6.38
N VAL A 167 17.62 -0.06 -6.55
CA VAL A 167 18.69 -1.07 -6.60
C VAL A 167 18.77 -1.83 -5.27
N ALA A 168 18.67 -1.13 -4.13
CA ALA A 168 18.64 -1.80 -2.83
C ALA A 168 17.42 -2.73 -2.68
N ALA A 169 16.23 -2.31 -3.13
CA ALA A 169 15.03 -3.14 -3.09
C ALA A 169 15.16 -4.38 -3.98
N LEU A 170 15.80 -4.23 -5.16
CA LEU A 170 16.07 -5.33 -6.08
C LEU A 170 17.00 -6.37 -5.43
N LEU A 171 18.10 -5.92 -4.83
CA LEU A 171 19.05 -6.82 -4.16
C LEU A 171 18.45 -7.48 -2.92
N ASN A 172 17.69 -6.74 -2.11
CA ASN A 172 16.94 -7.32 -1.00
C ASN A 172 15.96 -8.40 -1.49
N SER A 173 15.22 -8.15 -2.58
CA SER A 173 14.25 -9.10 -3.14
C SER A 173 14.88 -10.35 -3.75
N ALA A 174 16.14 -10.28 -4.15
CA ALA A 174 16.88 -11.36 -4.77
C ALA A 174 17.71 -12.19 -3.76
N SER A 175 17.98 -11.62 -2.59
CA SER A 175 18.80 -12.27 -1.58
C SER A 175 18.06 -13.42 -0.90
N GLY A 176 18.67 -14.60 -0.89
CA GLY A 176 18.15 -15.76 -0.14
C GLY A 176 18.21 -15.59 1.39
N GLY A 177 18.91 -14.55 1.88
CA GLY A 177 19.05 -14.26 3.32
C GLY A 177 18.22 -13.07 3.81
N VAL A 178 17.46 -12.41 2.94
CA VAL A 178 16.62 -11.26 3.31
C VAL A 178 15.16 -11.62 3.03
N SER A 179 14.34 -11.69 4.07
CA SER A 179 12.89 -11.87 3.92
C SER A 179 12.22 -10.58 3.45
N PHE A 180 12.45 -10.21 2.18
CA PHE A 180 11.96 -8.96 1.59
C PHE A 180 10.52 -9.08 1.06
N GLU A 181 9.74 -8.02 1.22
CA GLU A 181 8.29 -8.05 0.94
C GLU A 181 7.93 -8.11 -0.56
N LEU A 182 8.85 -7.70 -1.42
CA LEU A 182 8.64 -7.66 -2.87
C LEU A 182 9.51 -8.69 -3.56
N SER A 183 8.99 -9.28 -4.63
CA SER A 183 9.79 -10.04 -5.59
C SER A 183 10.62 -9.11 -6.50
N PRO A 184 11.70 -9.62 -7.13
CA PRO A 184 12.47 -8.85 -8.11
C PRO A 184 11.60 -8.27 -9.24
N SER A 185 10.65 -9.07 -9.75
CA SER A 185 9.72 -8.63 -10.79
C SER A 185 8.81 -7.48 -10.33
N GLU A 186 8.35 -7.49 -9.08
CA GLU A 186 7.54 -6.39 -8.54
C GLU A 186 8.34 -5.10 -8.38
N VAL A 187 9.60 -5.19 -7.97
CA VAL A 187 10.50 -4.03 -7.88
C VAL A 187 10.74 -3.42 -9.27
N ILE A 188 11.08 -4.26 -10.26
CA ILE A 188 11.32 -3.85 -11.65
C ILE A 188 10.05 -3.20 -12.23
N ASN A 189 8.90 -3.88 -12.13
CA ASN A 189 7.63 -3.36 -12.65
C ASN A 189 7.22 -2.05 -11.99
N ALA A 190 7.43 -1.91 -10.67
CA ALA A 190 7.11 -0.68 -9.96
C ALA A 190 7.98 0.50 -10.43
N PHE A 191 9.28 0.28 -10.65
CA PHE A 191 10.16 1.31 -11.18
C PHE A 191 9.83 1.67 -12.63
N ASN A 192 9.73 0.67 -13.51
CA ASN A 192 9.45 0.86 -14.93
C ASN A 192 8.06 1.49 -15.15
N GLY A 193 7.07 1.21 -14.30
CA GLY A 193 5.75 1.84 -14.37
C GLY A 193 5.73 3.32 -13.95
N VAL A 194 6.77 3.80 -13.28
CA VAL A 194 6.90 5.21 -12.84
C VAL A 194 7.84 6.00 -13.75
N PHE A 195 8.79 5.36 -14.42
CA PHE A 195 9.76 6.03 -15.29
C PHE A 195 9.36 6.00 -16.77
N PRO A 196 9.41 7.12 -17.51
CA PRO A 196 9.69 8.49 -17.03
C PRO A 196 8.49 9.06 -16.26
N GLY A 197 8.77 9.85 -15.22
CA GLY A 197 7.74 10.41 -14.35
C GLY A 197 8.14 11.75 -13.70
N SER A 198 7.23 12.28 -12.90
CA SER A 198 7.42 13.52 -12.14
C SER A 198 8.17 13.28 -10.83
N LYS A 199 8.73 14.36 -10.26
CA LYS A 199 9.38 14.31 -8.94
C LYS A 199 8.46 13.74 -7.85
N SER A 200 7.17 14.06 -7.88
CA SER A 200 6.18 13.54 -6.91
C SER A 200 6.02 12.02 -7.01
N GLN A 201 5.94 11.49 -8.24
CA GLN A 201 5.86 10.05 -8.47
C GLN A 201 7.15 9.35 -8.02
N TYR A 202 8.32 9.94 -8.32
CA TYR A 202 9.60 9.40 -7.86
C TYR A 202 9.73 9.38 -6.34
N GLU A 203 9.36 10.46 -5.66
CA GLU A 203 9.40 10.52 -4.19
C GLU A 203 8.42 9.52 -3.56
N SER A 204 7.23 9.34 -4.15
CA SER A 204 6.22 8.39 -3.66
C SER A 204 6.74 6.94 -3.72
N LEU A 205 7.28 6.51 -4.87
CA LEU A 205 7.84 5.16 -5.00
C LEU A 205 9.10 4.99 -4.15
N LYS A 206 9.97 6.01 -4.10
CA LYS A 206 11.17 5.98 -3.25
C LYS A 206 10.80 5.81 -1.79
N ASN A 207 9.78 6.51 -1.27
CA ASN A 207 9.35 6.37 0.13
C ASN A 207 8.85 4.95 0.43
N ARG A 208 8.14 4.32 -0.52
CA ARG A 208 7.74 2.91 -0.41
C ARG A 208 8.98 2.01 -0.29
N PHE A 209 9.94 2.11 -1.21
CA PHE A 209 11.15 1.29 -1.14
C PHE A 209 12.03 1.60 0.07
N ALA A 210 12.12 2.85 0.50
CA ALA A 210 12.83 3.22 1.73
C ALA A 210 12.25 2.53 2.95
N GLY A 211 10.92 2.55 3.14
CA GLY A 211 10.26 1.84 4.25
C GLY A 211 10.47 0.33 4.27
N LEU A 212 10.79 -0.28 3.12
CA LEU A 212 11.16 -1.70 3.03
C LEU A 212 12.64 -1.93 3.29
N ASN A 213 13.51 -1.11 2.68
CA ASN A 213 14.96 -1.27 2.74
C ASN A 213 15.58 -0.84 4.09
N GLU A 214 14.90 0.03 4.84
CA GLU A 214 15.36 0.58 6.13
C GLU A 214 14.80 -0.19 7.32
N ARG A 215 14.44 -1.46 7.11
CA ARG A 215 14.11 -2.40 8.17
C ARG A 215 15.38 -2.97 8.81
N LEU A 216 15.27 -4.07 9.55
CA LEU A 216 16.43 -4.77 10.10
C LEU A 216 17.13 -5.55 8.97
N CYS A 217 18.43 -5.32 8.79
CA CYS A 217 19.24 -6.09 7.84
C CYS A 217 19.74 -7.37 8.54
N PRO A 218 19.37 -8.57 8.07
CA PRO A 218 19.74 -9.85 8.68
C PRO A 218 21.13 -10.34 8.22
N LEU A 219 21.70 -9.65 7.23
CA LEU A 219 23.00 -9.97 6.66
C LEU A 219 24.12 -9.28 7.46
N ASN A 220 25.32 -9.87 7.41
CA ASN A 220 26.50 -9.41 8.16
C ASN A 220 27.13 -8.17 7.53
#